data_AF-A0A7C6HF24-F1
#
_entry.id   AF-A0A7C6HF24-F1
#
_cell.length_a   1.000
_cell.length_b   1.000
_cell.length_c   1.000
_cell.angle_alpha   90.00
_cell.angle_beta   90.00
_cell.angle_gamma   90.00
#
_symmetry.space_group_name_H-M   'P 1'
#
loop_
_entity.id
_entity.type
_entity.pdbx_description
1 polymer ?
#
loop_
_entity_poly.entity_id
_entity_poly.type
_entity_poly.pdbx_seq_one_letter_code
_entity_poly.pdbx_strand_id
1 'polypeptide(L)'
;MARKKLNEIEIYEKKRKIKLIIFPLLVIIITPMIVFAASRLTTLSEQLNVKLPHTMIIYRARDQRSREVFDQNALKDITRRINMMPKEKVYDQRNVYIDYENAYYLTLQFEDDYGYDYTEQYLISGTYMSVSKDGVTELYKIKSKDDVDKLISSINTVLRPRRNRGDWSQN
;
A
#
# COMPACT_ATOMS: atom_id res chain seq x y z
N MET A 1 -27.22 65.78 1.76
CA MET A 1 -26.35 64.83 2.48
C MET A 1 -27.00 63.47 2.81
N ALA A 2 -28.34 63.34 2.88
CA ALA A 2 -29.00 62.09 3.30
C ALA A 2 -28.94 60.90 2.30
N ARG A 3 -28.93 61.16 0.98
CA ARG A 3 -28.94 60.08 -0.04
C ARG A 3 -27.65 59.24 -0.08
N LYS A 4 -26.50 59.81 0.28
CA LYS A 4 -25.20 59.13 0.22
C LYS A 4 -25.05 58.06 1.33
N LYS A 5 -25.57 58.36 2.54
CA LYS A 5 -25.60 57.43 3.67
C LYS A 5 -26.58 56.27 3.47
N LEU A 6 -27.72 56.51 2.80
CA LEU A 6 -28.69 55.45 2.49
C LEU A 6 -28.10 54.40 1.53
N ASN A 7 -27.41 54.84 0.48
CA ASN A 7 -26.75 53.95 -0.48
C ASN A 7 -25.62 53.11 0.16
N GLU A 8 -24.87 53.68 1.11
CA GLU A 8 -23.81 52.94 1.81
C GLU A 8 -24.36 51.82 2.70
N ILE A 9 -25.50 52.05 3.37
CA ILE A 9 -26.19 51.03 4.17
C ILE A 9 -26.74 49.93 3.28
N GLU A 10 -27.37 50.28 2.14
CA GLU A 10 -27.93 49.31 1.20
C GLU A 10 -26.84 48.42 0.56
N ILE A 11 -25.68 48.99 0.22
CA ILE A 11 -24.52 48.25 -0.29
C ILE A 11 -23.95 47.33 0.80
N TYR A 12 -23.89 47.79 2.06
CA TYR A 12 -23.40 46.98 3.18
C TYR A 12 -24.32 45.80 3.48
N GLU A 13 -25.64 46.00 3.48
CA GLU A 13 -26.62 44.93 3.66
C GLU A 13 -26.58 43.92 2.51
N LYS A 14 -26.43 44.39 1.26
CA LYS A 14 -26.31 43.52 0.09
C LYS A 14 -25.03 42.68 0.15
N LYS A 15 -23.89 43.26 0.54
CA LYS A 15 -22.63 42.53 0.77
C LYS A 15 -22.73 41.54 1.94
N ARG A 16 -23.43 41.89 3.02
CA ARG A 16 -23.66 41.00 4.17
C ARG A 16 -24.54 39.81 3.80
N LYS A 17 -25.62 40.02 3.05
CA LYS A 17 -26.49 38.95 2.52
C LYS A 17 -25.71 38.00 1.59
N ILE A 18 -24.88 38.55 0.71
CA ILE A 18 -24.02 37.76 -0.19
C ILE A 18 -23.02 36.91 0.61
N LYS A 19 -22.35 37.48 1.63
CA LYS A 19 -21.44 36.72 2.51
C LYS A 19 -22.16 35.61 3.29
N LEU A 20 -23.38 35.88 3.78
CA LEU A 20 -24.19 34.92 4.53
C LEU A 20 -24.66 33.72 3.68
N ILE A 21 -24.76 33.88 2.36
CA ILE A 21 -25.13 32.80 1.43
C ILE A 21 -23.88 32.06 0.95
N ILE A 22 -22.83 32.78 0.56
CA ILE A 22 -21.62 32.19 -0.03
C ILE A 22 -20.84 31.35 1.00
N PHE A 23 -20.75 31.80 2.25
CA PHE A 23 -19.97 31.09 3.28
C PHE A 23 -20.52 29.69 3.61
N PRO A 24 -21.83 29.48 3.90
CA PRO A 24 -22.36 28.14 4.12
C PRO A 24 -22.30 27.28 2.86
N LEU A 25 -22.44 27.87 1.67
CA LEU A 25 -22.32 27.14 0.40
C LEU A 25 -20.88 26.62 0.18
N LEU A 26 -19.87 27.43 0.50
CA LEU A 26 -18.46 27.02 0.47
C LEU A 26 -18.17 25.91 1.49
N VAL A 27 -18.73 25.99 2.69
CA VAL A 27 -18.61 24.92 3.70
C VAL A 27 -19.27 23.64 3.17
N ILE A 28 -20.46 23.69 2.59
CA ILE A 28 -21.13 22.50 2.02
C ILE A 28 -20.33 21.86 0.88
N ILE A 29 -19.55 22.61 0.11
CA ILE A 29 -18.74 22.07 -0.99
C ILE A 29 -17.38 21.56 -0.49
N ILE A 30 -16.71 22.31 0.38
CA ILE A 30 -15.35 21.99 0.85
C ILE A 30 -15.37 20.87 1.88
N THR A 31 -16.36 20.81 2.77
CA THR A 31 -16.42 19.80 3.83
C THR A 31 -16.49 18.37 3.27
N PRO A 32 -17.37 18.04 2.30
CA PRO A 32 -17.36 16.72 1.69
C PRO A 32 -16.07 16.49 0.90
N MET A 33 -15.47 17.48 0.24
CA MET A 33 -14.16 17.29 -0.42
C MET A 33 -13.04 16.96 0.56
N ILE A 34 -12.99 17.62 1.72
CA ILE A 34 -12.02 17.34 2.79
C ILE A 34 -12.30 15.98 3.42
N VAL A 35 -13.56 15.64 3.69
CA VAL A 35 -13.97 14.34 4.24
C VAL A 35 -13.69 13.22 3.23
N PHE A 36 -13.90 13.44 1.94
CA PHE A 36 -13.60 12.48 0.87
C PHE A 36 -12.10 12.34 0.60
N ALA A 37 -11.31 13.41 0.79
CA ALA A 37 -9.86 13.36 0.75
C ALA A 37 -9.28 12.66 1.98
N ALA A 38 -9.83 12.94 3.18
CA ALA A 38 -9.46 12.30 4.42
C ALA A 38 -9.82 10.81 4.41
N SER A 39 -11.01 10.43 3.92
CA SER A 39 -11.43 9.03 3.78
C SER A 39 -10.69 8.26 2.67
N ARG A 40 -10.01 8.95 1.75
CA ARG A 40 -9.04 8.34 0.82
C ARG A 40 -7.65 8.16 1.43
N LEU A 41 -7.29 8.98 2.43
CA LEU A 41 -6.00 8.95 3.12
C LEU A 41 -6.00 7.94 4.28
N THR A 42 -7.10 7.85 5.04
CA THR A 42 -7.37 6.73 5.92
C THR A 42 -8.00 5.61 5.11
N THR A 43 -7.14 4.64 4.77
CA THR A 43 -7.45 3.21 4.92
C THR A 43 -8.17 2.49 3.77
N LEU A 44 -7.55 2.56 2.59
CA LEU A 44 -7.61 1.44 1.63
C LEU A 44 -7.15 0.10 2.27
N SER A 45 -6.36 0.14 3.34
CA SER A 45 -6.00 -1.03 4.17
C SER A 45 -6.99 -1.39 5.28
N GLU A 46 -7.97 -0.54 5.63
CA GLU A 46 -9.11 -0.96 6.48
C GLU A 46 -10.28 -1.41 5.60
N GLN A 47 -10.45 -0.83 4.40
CA GLN A 47 -11.43 -1.28 3.41
C GLN A 47 -11.09 -2.68 2.84
N LEU A 48 -9.81 -3.02 2.75
CA LEU A 48 -9.35 -4.39 2.56
C LEU A 48 -9.08 -4.94 3.96
N ASN A 49 -9.97 -5.77 4.50
CA ASN A 49 -9.84 -6.46 5.79
C ASN A 49 -8.67 -7.48 5.78
N VAL A 50 -7.47 -7.01 5.46
CA VAL A 50 -6.26 -7.77 5.22
C VAL A 50 -5.40 -7.60 6.44
N LYS A 51 -5.32 -8.65 7.27
CA LYS A 51 -4.35 -8.70 8.36
C LYS A 51 -2.97 -8.36 7.81
N LEU A 52 -2.25 -7.47 8.49
CA LEU A 52 -0.89 -7.12 8.11
C LEU A 52 0.08 -8.08 8.82
N PRO A 53 1.14 -8.52 8.13
CA PRO A 53 2.14 -9.36 8.77
C PRO A 53 2.96 -8.52 9.75
N HIS A 54 3.33 -9.09 10.89
CA HIS A 54 4.23 -8.44 11.84
C HIS A 54 5.70 -8.63 11.43
N THR A 55 6.00 -9.66 10.64
CA THR A 55 7.37 -9.98 10.21
C THR A 55 7.38 -10.52 8.79
N MET A 56 8.44 -10.18 8.05
CA MET A 56 8.69 -10.70 6.70
C MET A 56 10.13 -11.14 6.56
N ILE A 57 10.33 -12.36 6.10
CA ILE A 57 11.63 -12.89 5.73
C ILE A 57 11.69 -12.86 4.21
N ILE A 58 12.65 -12.10 3.68
CA ILE A 58 12.90 -12.02 2.24
C ILE A 58 14.17 -12.78 1.93
N TYR A 59 14.16 -13.59 0.87
CA TYR A 59 15.34 -14.25 0.33
C TYR A 59 15.37 -14.14 -1.20
N ARG A 60 16.50 -13.68 -1.75
CA ARG A 60 16.76 -13.62 -3.19
C ARG A 60 17.75 -14.73 -3.57
N ALA A 61 17.31 -15.64 -4.43
CA ALA A 61 18.07 -16.85 -4.77
C ALA A 61 19.42 -16.55 -5.43
N ARG A 62 19.40 -15.66 -6.43
CA ARG A 62 20.54 -15.37 -7.32
C ARG A 62 21.86 -15.10 -6.61
N ASP A 63 21.80 -14.39 -5.50
CA ASP A 63 22.97 -14.00 -4.72
C ASP A 63 22.84 -14.33 -3.23
N GLN A 64 21.93 -15.24 -2.91
CA GLN A 64 21.68 -15.77 -1.57
C GLN A 64 21.46 -14.69 -0.49
N ARG A 65 20.92 -13.52 -0.88
CA ARG A 65 20.67 -12.44 0.08
C ARG A 65 19.36 -12.67 0.80
N SER A 66 19.42 -12.70 2.13
CA SER A 66 18.24 -12.68 2.97
C SER A 66 18.19 -11.44 3.87
N ARG A 67 16.98 -11.09 4.29
CA ARG A 67 16.76 -10.10 5.34
C ARG A 67 15.43 -10.36 6.04
N GLU A 68 15.47 -10.29 7.36
CA GLU A 68 14.28 -10.21 8.19
C GLU A 68 13.86 -8.74 8.36
N VAL A 69 12.57 -8.49 8.22
CA VAL A 69 11.99 -7.15 8.11
C VAL A 69 10.89 -6.99 9.15
N PHE A 70 11.10 -6.02 10.05
CA PHE A 70 10.14 -5.59 11.08
C PHE A 70 9.58 -4.18 10.80
N ASP A 71 10.09 -3.51 9.76
CA ASP A 71 9.65 -2.17 9.38
C ASP A 71 8.22 -2.22 8.83
N GLN A 72 7.28 -1.72 9.64
CA GLN A 72 5.84 -1.74 9.35
C GLN A 72 5.47 -1.04 8.03
N ASN A 73 6.21 -0.02 7.62
CA ASN A 73 5.97 0.65 6.34
C ASN A 73 6.37 -0.26 5.17
N ALA A 74 7.55 -0.89 5.27
CA ALA A 74 8.02 -1.83 4.25
C ALA A 74 7.10 -3.07 4.16
N LEU A 75 6.69 -3.60 5.31
CA LEU A 75 5.74 -4.72 5.43
C LEU A 75 4.41 -4.40 4.73
N LYS A 76 3.81 -3.25 5.10
CA LYS A 76 2.55 -2.79 4.52
C LYS A 76 2.66 -2.57 3.01
N ASP A 77 3.73 -1.93 2.54
CA ASP A 77 3.88 -1.62 1.12
C ASP A 77 4.09 -2.86 0.26
N ILE A 78 4.95 -3.79 0.68
CA ILE A 78 5.19 -5.04 -0.08
C ILE A 78 3.93 -5.92 -0.07
N THR A 79 3.31 -6.13 1.10
CA THR A 79 2.09 -6.94 1.24
C THR A 79 0.95 -6.36 0.39
N ARG A 80 0.74 -5.04 0.44
CA ARG A 80 -0.27 -4.37 -0.38
C ARG A 80 -0.02 -4.56 -1.88
N ARG A 81 1.23 -4.43 -2.34
CA ARG A 81 1.57 -4.66 -3.76
C ARG A 81 1.23 -6.08 -4.19
N ILE A 82 1.62 -7.08 -3.40
CA ILE A 82 1.29 -8.49 -3.66
C ILE A 82 -0.21 -8.71 -3.80
N ASN A 83 -0.99 -8.13 -2.89
CA ASN A 83 -2.44 -8.32 -2.85
C ASN A 83 -3.18 -7.57 -3.96
N MET A 84 -2.72 -6.37 -4.33
CA MET A 84 -3.37 -5.55 -5.35
C MET A 84 -2.95 -5.86 -6.78
N MET A 85 -1.90 -6.65 -7.00
CA MET A 85 -1.46 -7.01 -8.35
C MET A 85 -2.53 -7.84 -9.09
N PRO A 86 -2.88 -7.48 -10.34
CA PRO A 86 -3.80 -8.26 -11.14
C PRO A 86 -3.16 -9.60 -11.50
N LYS A 87 -3.77 -10.68 -11.02
CA LYS A 87 -3.25 -12.05 -11.17
C LYS A 87 -4.37 -13.02 -11.56
N GLU A 88 -4.04 -14.05 -12.32
CA GLU A 88 -4.95 -15.15 -12.69
C GLU A 88 -4.43 -16.46 -12.13
N LYS A 89 -5.33 -17.30 -11.61
CA LYS A 89 -4.98 -18.62 -11.10
C LYS A 89 -4.63 -19.55 -12.27
N VAL A 90 -3.49 -20.22 -12.17
CA VAL A 90 -3.01 -21.18 -13.17
C VAL A 90 -3.34 -22.58 -12.69
N TYR A 91 -4.21 -23.27 -13.43
CA TYR A 91 -4.65 -24.62 -13.10
C TYR A 91 -3.80 -25.70 -13.78
N ASP A 92 -3.26 -25.44 -14.97
CA ASP A 92 -2.35 -26.35 -15.67
C ASP A 92 -0.90 -25.90 -15.53
N GLN A 93 -0.14 -26.65 -14.74
CA GLN A 93 1.24 -26.30 -14.37
C GLN A 93 2.28 -26.84 -15.38
N ARG A 94 1.89 -27.70 -16.32
CA ARG A 94 2.82 -28.44 -17.19
C ARG A 94 3.72 -27.55 -18.05
N ASN A 95 3.25 -26.35 -18.38
CA ASN A 95 3.96 -25.39 -19.22
C ASN A 95 4.43 -24.15 -18.44
N VAL A 96 4.42 -24.19 -17.11
CA VAL A 96 4.93 -23.09 -16.30
C VAL A 96 6.40 -23.30 -16.00
N TYR A 97 7.22 -22.38 -16.51
CA TYR A 97 8.63 -22.30 -16.17
C TYR A 97 8.84 -21.36 -14.98
N ILE A 98 9.37 -21.92 -13.89
CA ILE A 98 9.83 -21.15 -12.72
C ILE A 98 11.36 -21.10 -12.77
N ASP A 99 11.89 -19.89 -12.94
CA ASP A 99 13.31 -19.60 -12.85
C ASP A 99 13.71 -19.46 -11.37
N TYR A 100 14.09 -20.57 -10.78
CA TYR A 100 14.52 -20.61 -9.37
C TYR A 100 15.81 -19.85 -9.11
N GLU A 101 16.65 -19.59 -10.12
CA GLU A 101 17.89 -18.82 -9.96
C GLU A 101 17.61 -17.33 -9.78
N ASN A 102 16.61 -16.80 -10.50
CA ASN A 102 16.22 -15.39 -10.41
C ASN A 102 14.98 -15.15 -9.52
N ALA A 103 14.61 -16.14 -8.70
CA ALA A 103 13.43 -16.07 -7.85
C ALA A 103 13.63 -15.26 -6.56
N TYR A 104 12.50 -14.72 -6.08
CA TYR A 104 12.37 -14.12 -4.75
C TYR A 104 11.42 -14.95 -3.90
N TYR A 105 11.86 -15.28 -2.70
CA TYR A 105 11.08 -15.96 -1.68
C TYR A 105 10.72 -14.95 -0.59
N LEU A 106 9.44 -14.88 -0.24
CA LEU A 106 8.95 -14.03 0.83
C LEU A 106 8.11 -14.88 1.78
N THR A 107 8.45 -14.91 3.05
CA THR A 107 7.66 -15.51 4.10
C THR A 107 7.06 -14.39 4.93
N LEU A 108 5.73 -14.29 4.95
CA LEU A 108 4.97 -13.36 5.78
C LEU A 108 4.48 -14.10 7.01
N GLN A 109 4.73 -13.55 8.20
CA GLN A 109 4.21 -14.07 9.47
C GLN A 109 3.09 -13.16 9.96
N PHE A 110 1.95 -13.77 10.28
CA PHE A 110 0.76 -13.12 10.75
C PHE A 110 0.31 -13.72 12.06
N GLU A 111 -0.31 -12.90 12.91
CA GLU A 111 -0.98 -13.35 14.13
C GLU A 111 -2.47 -13.54 13.83
N ASP A 112 -3.01 -14.71 14.18
CA ASP A 112 -4.44 -14.98 14.09
C ASP A 112 -5.24 -14.32 15.25
N ASP A 113 -6.56 -14.55 15.32
CA ASP A 113 -7.38 -13.93 16.37
C ASP A 113 -7.20 -14.59 17.76
N TYR A 114 -6.46 -15.70 17.82
CA TYR A 114 -6.19 -16.49 19.01
C TYR A 114 -4.74 -16.32 19.51
N GLY A 115 -3.94 -15.49 18.84
CA GLY A 115 -2.53 -15.25 19.16
C GLY A 115 -1.57 -16.32 18.63
N TYR A 116 -2.01 -17.16 17.67
CA TYR A 116 -1.13 -18.11 16.99
C TYR A 116 -0.56 -17.52 15.71
N ASP A 117 0.73 -17.74 15.51
CA ASP A 117 1.41 -17.34 14.29
C ASP A 117 1.10 -18.33 13.16
N TYR A 118 0.72 -17.81 12.01
CA TYR A 118 0.67 -18.55 10.75
C TYR A 118 1.49 -17.86 9.68
N THR A 119 1.94 -18.64 8.69
CA THR A 119 2.84 -18.16 7.64
C THR A 119 2.22 -18.28 6.27
N GLU A 120 2.37 -17.24 5.46
CA GLU A 120 2.14 -17.30 4.02
C GLU A 120 3.48 -17.18 3.29
N GLN A 121 3.73 -18.09 2.36
CA GLN A 121 4.95 -18.10 1.57
C GLN A 121 4.65 -17.72 0.12
N TYR A 122 5.43 -16.80 -0.42
CA TYR A 122 5.34 -16.33 -1.79
C TYR A 122 6.65 -16.63 -2.51
N LEU A 123 6.57 -17.32 -3.64
CA LEU A 123 7.67 -17.52 -4.58
C LEU A 123 7.36 -16.73 -5.84
N ILE A 124 8.17 -15.72 -6.15
CA ILE A 124 8.00 -14.84 -7.31
C ILE A 124 9.13 -15.10 -8.29
N SER A 125 8.78 -15.51 -9.50
CA SER A 125 9.72 -15.80 -10.59
C SER A 125 9.16 -15.26 -11.91
N GLY A 126 9.76 -14.19 -12.44
CA GLY A 126 9.23 -13.50 -13.61
C GLY A 126 7.78 -13.06 -13.35
N THR A 127 6.86 -13.40 -14.26
CA THR A 127 5.43 -13.10 -14.10
C THR A 127 4.65 -14.18 -13.36
N TYR A 128 5.30 -15.20 -12.81
CA TYR A 128 4.64 -16.26 -12.04
C TYR A 128 4.86 -16.08 -10.55
N MET A 129 3.82 -16.39 -9.78
CA MET A 129 3.83 -16.34 -8.33
C MET A 129 3.17 -17.59 -7.77
N SER A 130 3.92 -18.36 -6.99
CA SER A 130 3.35 -19.43 -6.17
C SER A 130 3.09 -18.90 -4.77
N VAL A 131 1.93 -19.25 -4.21
CA VAL A 131 1.50 -18.86 -2.87
C VAL A 131 1.21 -20.14 -2.09
N SER A 132 1.91 -20.34 -0.98
CA SER A 132 1.65 -21.45 -0.06
C SER A 132 1.09 -20.91 1.23
N LYS A 133 -0.12 -21.37 1.60
CA LYS A 133 -0.83 -20.99 2.82
C LYS A 133 -1.54 -22.22 3.36
N ASP A 134 -1.38 -22.49 4.66
CA ASP A 134 -2.08 -23.57 5.36
C ASP A 134 -1.95 -24.95 4.68
N GLY A 135 -0.78 -25.22 4.09
CA GLY A 135 -0.48 -26.47 3.37
C GLY A 135 -1.05 -26.54 1.95
N VAL A 136 -1.80 -25.53 1.50
CA VAL A 136 -2.30 -25.42 0.13
C VAL A 136 -1.37 -24.52 -0.67
N THR A 137 -0.89 -25.04 -1.81
CA THR A 137 -0.05 -24.26 -2.73
C THR A 137 -0.83 -23.95 -4.00
N GLU A 138 -0.96 -22.66 -4.29
CA GLU A 138 -1.60 -22.13 -5.49
C GLU A 138 -0.58 -21.45 -6.38
N LEU A 139 -0.87 -21.44 -7.68
CA LEU A 139 -0.02 -20.80 -8.69
C LEU A 139 -0.81 -19.72 -9.42
N TYR A 140 -0.17 -18.59 -9.61
CA TYR A 140 -0.74 -17.41 -10.24
C TYR A 140 0.17 -16.87 -11.34
N LYS A 141 -0.43 -16.34 -12.40
CA LYS A 141 0.25 -15.52 -13.40
C LYS A 141 -0.14 -14.05 -13.19
N ILE A 142 0.85 -13.21 -12.96
CA ILE A 142 0.69 -11.77 -12.80
C ILE A 142 0.56 -11.16 -14.21
N LYS A 143 -0.49 -10.38 -14.42
CA LYS A 143 -0.87 -9.87 -15.75
C LYS A 143 0.03 -8.74 -16.25
N SER A 144 0.69 -8.04 -15.32
CA SER A 144 1.44 -6.81 -15.59
C SER A 144 2.90 -7.00 -15.18
N LYS A 145 3.82 -6.99 -16.16
CA LYS A 145 5.26 -7.04 -15.89
C LYS A 145 5.72 -5.82 -15.09
N ASP A 146 5.17 -4.64 -15.39
CA ASP A 146 5.52 -3.40 -14.69
C ASP A 146 5.20 -3.47 -13.18
N ASP A 147 4.13 -4.17 -12.80
CA ASP A 147 3.78 -4.34 -11.39
C ASP A 147 4.75 -5.30 -10.69
N VAL A 148 5.19 -6.35 -11.38
CA VAL A 148 6.27 -7.23 -10.90
C VAL A 148 7.56 -6.43 -10.72
N ASP A 149 7.96 -5.64 -11.72
CA ASP A 149 9.19 -4.87 -11.67
C ASP A 149 9.17 -3.84 -10.52
N LYS A 150 8.01 -3.22 -10.26
CA LYS A 150 7.82 -2.34 -9.10
C LYS A 150 7.93 -3.10 -7.78
N LEU A 151 7.33 -4.29 -7.67
CA LEU A 151 7.45 -5.12 -6.47
C LEU A 151 8.91 -5.53 -6.22
N ILE A 152 9.59 -6.04 -7.26
CA ILE A 152 11.00 -6.42 -7.21
C ILE A 152 11.88 -5.21 -6.81
N SER A 153 11.57 -4.02 -7.30
CA SER A 153 12.27 -2.79 -6.92
C SER A 153 12.12 -2.47 -5.42
N SER A 154 10.90 -2.59 -4.88
CA SER A 154 10.66 -2.44 -3.44
C SER A 154 11.42 -3.49 -2.62
N ILE A 155 11.36 -4.75 -3.02
CA ILE A 155 12.09 -5.85 -2.36
C ILE A 155 13.60 -5.59 -2.38
N ASN A 156 14.15 -5.24 -3.54
CA ASN A 156 15.57 -4.94 -3.68
C ASN A 156 15.98 -3.72 -2.86
N THR A 157 15.11 -2.75 -2.65
CA THR A 157 15.37 -1.61 -1.77
C THR A 157 15.51 -2.06 -0.32
N VAL A 158 14.70 -3.02 0.13
CA VAL A 158 14.81 -3.61 1.47
C VAL A 158 16.06 -4.48 1.61
N LEU A 159 16.38 -5.27 0.59
CA LEU A 159 17.59 -6.11 0.54
C LEU A 159 18.89 -5.31 0.34
N ARG A 160 18.81 -4.02 0.00
CA ARG A 160 20.02 -3.19 -0.07
C ARG A 160 20.65 -3.14 1.32
N PRO A 161 21.97 -3.35 1.42
CA PRO A 161 22.71 -2.96 2.60
C PRO A 161 22.38 -1.50 2.86
N ARG A 162 21.94 -1.16 4.08
CA ARG A 162 21.92 0.25 4.48
C ARG A 162 23.37 0.67 4.43
N ARG A 163 23.80 1.37 3.36
CA ARG A 163 25.05 2.14 3.39
C ARG A 163 25.01 2.87 4.71
N ASN A 164 25.98 2.63 5.59
CA ASN A 164 26.09 3.27 6.91
C ASN A 164 25.66 4.73 6.80
N ARG A 165 24.38 5.01 7.06
CA ARG A 165 23.97 6.30 7.60
C ARG A 165 24.59 6.20 8.98
N GLY A 166 25.57 7.05 9.28
CA GLY A 166 26.45 6.96 10.44
C GLY A 166 25.74 7.12 11.79
N ASP A 167 24.67 6.36 12.02
CA ASP A 167 23.72 6.48 13.12
C ASP A 167 23.63 5.20 13.96
N TRP A 168 24.48 4.20 13.75
CA TRP A 168 24.56 3.03 14.63
C TRP A 168 26.03 2.76 14.98
N SER A 169 26.33 2.85 16.28
CA SER A 169 27.67 2.60 16.81
C SER A 169 28.06 1.15 16.53
N GLN A 170 29.25 0.97 15.94
CA GLN A 170 29.94 -0.31 15.99
C GLN A 170 30.33 -0.56 17.45
N ASN A 171 29.61 -1.47 18.11
CA ASN A 171 30.07 -2.17 19.30
C ASN A 171 30.06 -3.66 19.02
#